data_AF-A0A6G1Q4X9-F1
#
_entry.id   AF-A0A6G1Q4X9-F1
#
_cell.length_a   1.000
_cell.length_b   1.000
_cell.length_c   1.000
_cell.angle_alpha   90.00
_cell.angle_beta   90.00
_cell.angle_gamma   90.00
#
_symmetry.space_group_name_H-M   'P 1'
#
loop_
_entity.id
_entity.type
_entity.pdbx_description
1 polymer ?
#
loop_
_entity_poly.entity_id
_entity_poly.type
_entity_poly.pdbx_seq_one_letter_code
_entity_poly.pdbx_strand_id
1 'polypeptide(L)'
;MRTSEGQVMLDVLQIVREDRLRWFGHVQRRNCEYISRRMLRLELPGRRSRGRAKRRFMDVVREDMKLVGVREEDAEDRVRWRHMIRCGVF
;
A
#
# COMPACT_ATOMS: atom_id res chain seq x y z
N MET A 1 19.11 24.22 6.90
CA MET A 1 18.94 24.15 5.43
C MET A 1 18.49 22.72 5.09
N ARG A 2 17.24 22.52 4.65
CA ARG A 2 16.81 21.22 4.11
C ARG A 2 17.39 21.12 2.70
N THR A 3 18.30 20.18 2.47
CA THR A 3 18.93 19.96 1.17
C THR A 3 17.88 19.51 0.14
N SER A 4 18.01 19.96 -1.10
CA SER A 4 17.13 19.62 -2.23
C SER A 4 16.98 18.11 -2.43
N GLU A 5 18.04 17.35 -2.14
CA GLU A 5 18.04 15.87 -2.16
C GLU A 5 17.05 15.26 -1.15
N GLY A 6 16.93 15.85 0.03
CA GLY A 6 15.97 15.41 1.05
C GLY A 6 14.52 15.62 0.61
N GLN A 7 14.24 16.67 -0.17
CA GLN A 7 12.91 16.94 -0.71
C GLN A 7 12.55 15.96 -1.84
N VAL A 8 13.47 15.71 -2.78
CA VAL A 8 13.26 14.76 -3.90
C VAL A 8 13.03 13.34 -3.39
N MET A 9 13.76 12.90 -2.36
CA MET A 9 13.58 11.56 -1.79
C MET A 9 12.23 11.41 -1.08
N LEU A 10 11.74 12.45 -0.40
CA LEU A 10 10.41 12.46 0.20
C LEU A 10 9.30 12.35 -0.86
N ASP A 11 9.46 13.03 -1.99
CA ASP A 11 8.53 13.01 -3.11
C ASP A 11 8.43 11.62 -3.76
N VAL A 12 9.58 10.99 -4.07
CA VAL A 12 9.61 9.62 -4.62
C VAL A 12 8.93 8.61 -3.68
N LEU A 13 9.19 8.70 -2.37
CA LEU A 13 8.58 7.79 -1.40
C LEU A 13 7.06 7.96 -1.31
N GLN A 14 6.55 9.18 -1.50
CA GLN A 14 5.11 9.46 -1.57
C GLN A 14 4.48 8.88 -2.84
N ILE A 15 5.11 9.05 -4.00
CA ILE A 15 4.64 8.50 -5.28
C ILE A 15 4.54 6.97 -5.20
N VAL A 16 5.61 6.31 -4.76
CA VAL A 16 5.64 4.84 -4.67
C VAL A 16 4.60 4.35 -3.66
N ARG A 17 4.38 5.08 -2.56
CA ARG A 17 3.32 4.76 -1.59
C ARG A 17 1.93 4.86 -2.21
N GLU A 18 1.65 5.97 -2.89
CA GLU A 18 0.35 6.18 -3.53
C GLU A 18 0.07 5.06 -4.56
N ASP A 19 1.05 4.71 -5.39
CA ASP A 19 0.88 3.64 -6.39
C ASP A 19 0.64 2.27 -5.77
N ARG A 20 1.31 1.93 -4.65
CA ARG A 20 1.02 0.69 -3.90
C ARG A 20 -0.41 0.67 -3.37
N LEU A 21 -0.88 1.77 -2.77
CA LEU A 21 -2.25 1.87 -2.25
C LEU A 21 -3.29 1.90 -3.39
N ARG A 22 -2.96 2.50 -4.52
CA ARG A 22 -3.79 2.50 -5.73
C ARG A 22 -3.97 1.08 -6.27
N TRP A 23 -2.88 0.31 -6.36
CA TRP A 23 -2.92 -1.10 -6.75
C TRP A 23 -3.69 -1.94 -5.74
N PHE A 24 -3.45 -1.76 -4.43
CA PHE A 24 -4.20 -2.47 -3.39
C PHE A 24 -5.70 -2.24 -3.54
N GLY A 25 -6.14 -0.99 -3.64
CA GLY A 25 -7.56 -0.69 -3.79
C GLY A 25 -8.15 -1.25 -5.09
N HIS A 26 -7.37 -1.25 -6.18
CA HIS A 26 -7.78 -1.90 -7.42
C HIS A 26 -8.07 -3.40 -7.20
N VAL A 27 -7.13 -4.13 -6.59
CA VAL A 27 -7.27 -5.56 -6.34
C VAL A 27 -8.37 -5.83 -5.32
N GLN A 28 -8.48 -5.01 -4.26
CA GLN A 28 -9.50 -5.12 -3.23
C GLN A 28 -10.92 -5.12 -3.83
N ARG A 29 -11.21 -4.23 -4.77
CA ARG A 29 -12.53 -4.12 -5.40
C ARG A 29 -12.81 -5.19 -6.47
N ARG A 30 -11.84 -6.05 -6.80
CA ARG A 30 -12.09 -7.18 -7.70
C ARG A 30 -12.89 -8.28 -6.98
N ASN A 31 -13.60 -9.07 -7.79
CA ASN A 31 -14.31 -10.27 -7.34
C ASN A 31 -13.35 -11.18 -6.53
N CYS A 32 -13.86 -11.78 -5.45
CA CYS A 32 -13.11 -12.68 -4.58
C CYS A 32 -12.47 -13.85 -5.33
N GLU A 33 -13.08 -14.33 -6.42
CA GLU A 33 -12.57 -15.43 -7.24
C GLU A 33 -11.41 -15.01 -8.16
N TYR A 34 -11.19 -13.72 -8.35
CA TYR A 34 -10.11 -13.24 -9.19
C TYR A 34 -8.75 -13.61 -8.56
N ILE A 35 -7.84 -14.17 -9.37
CA ILE A 35 -6.56 -14.72 -8.89
C ILE A 35 -5.80 -13.71 -8.03
N SER A 36 -5.69 -12.45 -8.47
CA SER A 36 -4.97 -11.43 -7.70
C SER A 36 -5.61 -11.15 -6.34
N ARG A 37 -6.94 -11.22 -6.24
CA ARG A 37 -7.69 -11.04 -4.99
C ARG A 37 -7.48 -12.21 -4.03
N ARG A 38 -7.47 -13.44 -4.56
CA ARG A 38 -7.13 -14.65 -3.80
C ARG A 38 -5.69 -14.61 -3.30
N MET A 39 -4.74 -14.27 -4.17
CA MET A 39 -3.32 -14.16 -3.83
C MET A 39 -3.06 -13.08 -2.78
N LEU A 40 -3.77 -11.96 -2.84
CA LEU A 40 -3.67 -10.89 -1.83
C LEU A 40 -4.06 -11.36 -0.43
N ARG A 41 -5.08 -12.23 -0.33
CA ARG A 41 -5.58 -12.81 0.93
C ARG A 41 -4.88 -14.10 1.34
N LEU A 42 -4.07 -14.68 0.48
CA LEU A 42 -3.44 -15.98 0.71
C LEU A 42 -2.36 -15.85 1.80
N GLU A 43 -2.61 -16.47 2.94
CA GLU A 43 -1.58 -16.68 3.96
C GLU A 43 -0.85 -17.98 3.67
N LEU A 44 0.40 -17.87 3.19
CA LEU A 44 1.23 -19.05 2.97
C LEU A 44 1.59 -19.72 4.31
N PRO A 45 1.24 -20.99 4.51
CA PRO A 45 1.62 -21.74 5.71
C PRO A 45 3.14 -21.90 5.77
N GLY A 46 3.69 -21.81 6.97
CA GLY A 46 5.13 -21.94 7.22
C GLY A 46 5.68 -20.86 8.14
N ARG A 47 6.68 -21.24 8.95
CA ARG A 47 7.35 -20.31 9.86
C ARG A 47 8.33 -19.44 9.08
N ARG A 48 8.23 -18.12 9.24
CA ARG A 48 9.20 -17.19 8.63
C ARG A 48 10.60 -17.47 9.18
N SER A 49 11.63 -17.25 8.36
CA SER A 49 13.01 -17.35 8.82
C SER A 49 13.25 -16.40 9.99
N ARG A 50 14.06 -16.84 10.95
CA ARG A 50 14.52 -15.98 12.05
C ARG A 50 15.52 -14.95 11.49
N GLY A 51 15.46 -13.72 11.98
CA GLY A 51 16.29 -12.60 11.48
C GLY A 51 15.54 -11.71 10.48
N ARG A 52 16.24 -11.17 9.49
CA ARG A 52 15.66 -10.25 8.49
C ARG A 52 14.92 -11.01 7.39
N ALA A 53 13.69 -11.42 7.67
CA ALA A 53 12.80 -11.94 6.64
C ALA A 53 12.49 -10.86 5.59
N LYS A 54 12.36 -11.26 4.32
CA LYS A 54 11.91 -10.33 3.24
C LYS A 54 10.51 -9.80 3.58
N ARG A 55 10.30 -8.50 3.39
CA ARG A 55 8.99 -7.87 3.63
C ARG A 55 7.98 -8.42 2.63
N ARG A 56 6.80 -8.85 3.10
CA ARG A 56 5.69 -9.19 2.22
C ARG A 56 5.05 -7.90 1.70
N PHE A 57 4.43 -7.98 0.52
CA PHE A 57 3.70 -6.85 -0.04
C PHE A 57 2.66 -6.28 0.94
N MET A 58 1.85 -7.15 1.55
CA MET A 58 0.85 -6.73 2.56
C MET A 58 1.45 -6.11 3.82
N ASP A 59 2.67 -6.49 4.21
CA ASP A 59 3.34 -5.87 5.37
C ASP A 59 3.72 -4.41 5.05
N VAL A 60 4.09 -4.12 3.80
CA VAL A 60 4.37 -2.75 3.32
C VAL A 60 3.08 -1.94 3.17
N VAL A 61 2.06 -2.52 2.55
CA VAL A 61 0.77 -1.84 2.35
C VAL A 61 0.14 -1.44 3.69
N ARG A 62 0.19 -2.31 4.71
CA ARG A 62 -0.34 -1.97 6.04
C ARG A 62 0.43 -0.84 6.71
N GLU A 63 1.74 -0.74 6.49
CA GLU A 63 2.51 0.42 6.98
C GLU A 63 2.13 1.69 6.23
N ASP A 64 1.99 1.63 4.91
CA ASP A 64 1.54 2.77 4.11
C ASP A 64 0.14 3.26 4.53
N MET A 65 -0.79 2.33 4.77
CA MET A 65 -2.13 2.62 5.28
C MET A 65 -2.08 3.32 6.63
N LYS A 66 -1.22 2.87 7.55
CA LYS A 66 -1.01 3.53 8.84
C LYS A 66 -0.45 4.95 8.69
N LEU A 67 0.47 5.15 7.75
CA LEU A 67 1.07 6.46 7.49
C LEU A 67 0.07 7.45 6.88
N VAL A 68 -0.85 6.97 6.05
CA VAL A 68 -1.89 7.80 5.41
C VAL A 68 -3.15 7.93 6.28
N GLY A 69 -3.38 7.02 7.23
CA GLY A 69 -4.55 7.01 8.10
C GLY A 69 -5.80 6.40 7.46
N VAL A 70 -5.62 5.41 6.57
CA VAL A 70 -6.72 4.68 5.91
C VAL A 70 -6.79 3.23 6.38
N ARG A 71 -7.97 2.63 6.25
CA ARG A 71 -8.26 1.23 6.57
C ARG A 71 -8.45 0.41 5.30
N GLU A 72 -8.44 -0.92 5.39
CA GLU A 72 -8.66 -1.76 4.20
C GLU A 72 -10.09 -1.60 3.67
N GLU A 73 -11.07 -1.43 4.57
CA GLU A 73 -12.49 -1.24 4.25
C GLU A 73 -12.76 0.05 3.45
N ASP A 74 -11.95 1.08 3.66
CA ASP A 74 -12.04 2.34 2.93
C ASP A 74 -11.82 2.16 1.43
N ALA A 75 -11.13 1.09 1.03
CA ALA A 75 -10.85 0.80 -0.37
C ALA A 75 -12.08 0.30 -1.15
N GLU A 76 -13.19 -0.05 -0.51
CA GLU A 76 -14.41 -0.43 -1.22
C GLU A 76 -15.05 0.77 -1.93
N ASP A 77 -15.02 1.95 -1.32
CA ASP A 77 -15.44 3.20 -1.96
C ASP A 77 -14.30 3.77 -2.82
N ARG A 78 -14.46 3.66 -4.15
CA ARG A 78 -13.46 4.12 -5.12
C ARG A 78 -13.18 5.63 -5.03
N VAL A 79 -14.20 6.45 -4.78
CA VAL A 79 -14.08 7.92 -4.76
C VAL A 79 -13.36 8.34 -3.49
N ARG A 80 -13.85 7.85 -2.35
CA ARG A 80 -13.24 8.10 -1.05
C ARG A 80 -11.80 7.59 -1.01
N TRP A 81 -11.55 6.37 -1.50
CA TRP A 81 -10.20 5.80 -1.58
C TRP A 81 -9.25 6.69 -2.35
N ARG A 82 -9.62 7.12 -3.56
CA ARG A 82 -8.77 7.99 -4.40
C ARG A 82 -8.45 9.31 -3.71
N HIS A 83 -9.42 9.88 -2.97
CA HIS A 83 -9.20 11.13 -2.25
C HIS A 83 -8.23 10.95 -1.07
N MET A 84 -8.38 9.87 -0.30
CA MET A 84 -7.57 9.65 0.91
C MET A 84 -6.14 9.22 0.63
N ILE A 85 -5.90 8.43 -0.43
CA ILE A 85 -4.54 7.95 -0.72
C ILE A 85 -3.66 9.00 -1.41
N ARG A 86 -4.26 10.09 -1.89
CA ARG A 86 -3.55 11.13 -2.62
C ARG A 86 -2.68 11.91 -1.64
N CYS A 87 -1.38 11.67 -1.68
CA CYS A 87 -0.42 12.49 -0.97
C CYS A 87 -0.19 13.75 -1.81
N GLY A 88 -0.40 14.93 -1.24
CA GLY A 88 -0.38 16.19 -1.99
C GLY A 88 0.94 16.43 -2.73
N VAL A 89 0.87 16.39 -4.06
CA VAL A 89 1.84 16.99 -4.98
C VAL A 89 1.06 17.85 -5.96
N PHE A 90 1.24 19.17 -5.84
CA PHE A 90 1.12 20.18 -6.88
C PHE A 90 2.43 20.97 -6.86
#